data_AF-A0A7J4S716-F1
#
_entry.id   AF-A0A7J4S716-F1
#
_cell.length_a   1.000
_cell.length_b   1.000
_cell.length_c   1.000
_cell.angle_alpha   90.00
_cell.angle_beta   90.00
_cell.angle_gamma   90.00
#
_symmetry.space_group_name_H-M   'P 1'
#
loop_
_entity.id
_entity.type
_entity.pdbx_description
1 polymer ?
#
loop_
_entity_poly.entity_id
_entity_poly.type
_entity_poly.pdbx_seq_one_letter_code
_entity_poly.pdbx_strand_id
1 'polypeptide(L)'
;MAPPGPGDASTFEEDAPELLEEITRMRRKFADLPGALSGDLDRFRDRMDRLIRESEVDNYRQIRIFLRDVDDIAADLRKAVTEKRLIPKHVAILDASLRKARKRDFYGARKVWHKLDKIVEQSAELRQLQGEYRERYRGVEARIRDLRKRIEHLERVSKPPASHEEADAFVAGVDAFNRAAEATYLDFLARARADVAIPLLLDTCQHHGVGIPAPPEGTDPDPLIHLLAGAGPGHDEIRARSFYGLLELPGYSDAKLTHVYGDSRMIRTALDAAWPWLKAVRDDERRSLQVLWSDDAQGLRRRVTALVDFLGRLNATSDAFARGKTLLAELQDGRFAMLQSASRLYATYGKDAEAKFDGRAEKEIASDRKEVASFLTVLKKFPDPAKVEAGELG
;
A
#
# COMPACT_ATOMS: atom_id res chain seq x y z
N MET A 1 -27.66 8.02 17.13
CA MET A 1 -26.90 7.01 17.89
C MET A 1 -25.97 6.33 16.91
N ALA A 2 -24.67 6.37 17.16
CA ALA A 2 -23.70 5.65 16.34
C ALA A 2 -23.86 4.13 16.56
N PRO A 3 -23.57 3.28 15.56
CA PRO A 3 -23.57 1.84 15.77
C PRO A 3 -22.52 1.46 16.84
N PRO A 4 -22.79 0.48 17.70
CA PRO A 4 -21.80 0.00 18.66
C PRO A 4 -20.57 -0.48 17.89
N GLY A 5 -19.38 -0.05 18.34
CA GLY A 5 -18.11 -0.45 17.74
C GLY A 5 -17.90 -1.96 17.78
N PRO A 6 -16.90 -2.49 17.05
CA PRO A 6 -16.57 -3.91 17.06
C PRO A 6 -16.33 -4.36 18.51
N GLY A 7 -17.10 -5.36 18.95
CA GLY A 7 -17.23 -5.74 20.36
C GLY A 7 -15.90 -5.92 21.08
N ASP A 8 -15.70 -5.14 22.14
CA ASP A 8 -14.60 -5.27 23.08
C ASP A 8 -14.81 -6.55 23.90
N ALA A 9 -13.77 -7.38 24.11
CA ALA A 9 -13.97 -8.65 24.80
C ALA A 9 -14.36 -8.51 26.28
N SER A 10 -14.18 -7.32 26.86
CA SER A 10 -14.75 -6.95 28.16
C SER A 10 -16.27 -7.13 28.17
N THR A 11 -16.95 -6.65 27.13
CA THR A 11 -18.40 -6.79 26.95
C THR A 11 -18.82 -8.24 26.69
N PHE A 12 -17.99 -9.03 26.00
CA PHE A 12 -18.28 -10.45 25.82
C PHE A 12 -18.16 -11.22 27.14
N GLU A 13 -17.12 -10.97 27.95
CA GLU A 13 -16.93 -11.65 29.23
C GLU A 13 -18.06 -11.36 30.23
N GLU A 14 -18.57 -10.13 30.23
CA GLU A 14 -19.69 -9.70 31.09
C GLU A 14 -21.04 -10.27 30.63
N ASP A 15 -21.31 -10.24 29.32
CA ASP A 15 -22.65 -10.59 28.79
C ASP A 15 -22.80 -12.09 28.45
N ALA A 16 -21.70 -12.79 28.17
CA ALA A 16 -21.74 -14.21 27.79
C ALA A 16 -22.38 -15.13 28.85
N PRO A 17 -22.16 -14.96 30.17
CA PRO A 17 -22.83 -15.76 31.19
C PRO A 17 -24.36 -15.65 31.13
N GLU A 18 -24.90 -14.43 30.99
CA GLU A 18 -26.34 -14.19 30.92
C GLU A 18 -26.95 -14.80 29.66
N LEU A 19 -26.28 -14.61 28.51
CA LEU A 19 -26.68 -15.22 27.24
C LEU A 19 -26.68 -16.75 27.33
N LEU A 20 -25.65 -17.36 27.94
CA LEU A 20 -25.57 -18.82 28.09
C LEU A 20 -26.63 -19.35 29.06
N GLU A 21 -26.93 -18.65 30.15
CA GLU A 21 -28.01 -19.02 31.07
C GLU A 21 -29.36 -18.96 30.36
N GLU A 22 -29.60 -17.91 29.58
CA GLU A 22 -30.83 -17.75 28.83
C GLU A 22 -31.01 -18.80 27.73
N ILE A 23 -29.94 -19.08 26.97
CA ILE A 23 -29.89 -20.18 25.98
C ILE A 23 -30.19 -21.51 26.67
N THR A 24 -29.58 -21.78 27.83
CA THR A 24 -29.79 -23.02 28.59
C THR A 24 -31.24 -23.13 29.07
N ARG A 25 -31.79 -22.04 29.62
CA ARG A 25 -33.18 -21.94 30.09
C ARG A 25 -34.17 -22.18 28.96
N MET A 26 -33.94 -21.56 27.80
CA MET A 26 -34.78 -21.73 26.62
C MET A 26 -34.66 -23.15 26.07
N ARG A 27 -33.45 -23.70 25.99
CA ARG A 27 -33.21 -25.08 25.55
C ARG A 27 -33.91 -26.12 26.42
N ARG A 28 -33.94 -25.94 27.74
CA ARG A 28 -34.68 -26.85 28.66
C ARG A 28 -36.16 -26.94 28.32
N LYS A 29 -36.79 -25.86 27.85
CA LYS A 29 -38.20 -25.87 27.40
C LYS A 29 -38.42 -26.75 26.16
N PHE A 30 -37.35 -27.05 25.43
CA PHE A 30 -37.37 -27.80 24.18
C PHE A 30 -36.66 -29.17 24.26
N ALA A 31 -36.20 -29.60 25.44
CA ALA A 31 -35.45 -30.85 25.60
C ALA A 31 -36.22 -32.07 25.05
N ASP A 32 -37.54 -32.07 25.18
CA ASP A 32 -38.43 -33.13 24.70
C ASP A 32 -38.99 -32.88 23.28
N LEU A 33 -38.49 -31.85 22.57
CA LEU A 33 -39.00 -31.36 21.28
C LEU A 33 -37.90 -31.36 20.19
N PRO A 34 -37.47 -32.53 19.68
CA PRO A 34 -36.37 -32.66 18.70
C PRO A 34 -36.52 -31.79 17.44
N GLY A 35 -37.75 -31.51 17.01
CA GLY A 35 -38.03 -30.73 15.80
C GLY A 35 -38.04 -29.21 15.97
N ALA A 36 -38.07 -28.73 17.22
CA ALA A 36 -37.97 -27.30 17.53
C ALA A 36 -36.51 -26.83 17.60
N LEU A 37 -35.61 -27.69 18.09
CA LEU A 37 -34.17 -27.40 18.19
C LEU A 37 -33.43 -27.51 16.84
N SER A 38 -33.89 -28.41 15.96
CA SER A 38 -33.27 -28.66 14.64
C SER A 38 -33.68 -27.65 13.55
N GLY A 39 -34.64 -26.76 13.82
CA GLY A 39 -35.18 -25.80 12.84
C GLY A 39 -36.09 -26.43 11.78
N ASP A 40 -36.38 -27.73 11.87
CA ASP A 40 -37.25 -28.43 10.93
C ASP A 40 -38.69 -27.92 10.96
N LEU A 41 -39.21 -27.64 12.17
CA LEU A 41 -40.55 -27.11 12.35
C LEU A 41 -40.71 -25.72 11.70
N ASP A 42 -39.66 -24.91 11.73
CA ASP A 42 -39.62 -23.56 11.15
C ASP A 42 -39.56 -23.63 9.63
N ARG A 43 -38.79 -24.58 9.08
CA ARG A 43 -38.77 -24.87 7.64
C ARG A 43 -40.13 -25.33 7.12
N PHE A 44 -40.86 -26.15 7.88
CA PHE A 44 -42.22 -26.56 7.51
C PHE A 44 -43.20 -25.39 7.60
N ARG A 45 -43.07 -24.53 8.62
CA ARG A 45 -43.85 -23.28 8.71
C ARG A 45 -43.62 -22.41 7.48
N ASP A 46 -42.38 -22.07 7.15
CA ASP A 46 -42.07 -21.17 6.04
C ASP A 46 -42.61 -21.69 4.71
N ARG A 47 -42.51 -23.01 4.49
CA ARG A 47 -43.06 -23.66 3.29
C ARG A 47 -44.58 -23.65 3.27
N MET A 48 -45.24 -23.85 4.41
CA MET A 48 -46.70 -23.77 4.53
C MET A 48 -47.20 -22.34 4.36
N ASP A 49 -46.52 -21.37 4.95
CA ASP A 49 -46.83 -19.95 4.80
C ASP A 49 -46.66 -19.49 3.35
N ARG A 50 -45.55 -19.89 2.72
CA ARG A 50 -45.32 -19.66 1.30
C ARG A 50 -46.43 -20.27 0.44
N LEU A 51 -46.72 -21.55 0.65
CA LEU A 51 -47.78 -22.28 -0.05
C LEU A 51 -49.13 -21.55 0.08
N ILE A 52 -49.49 -21.06 1.26
CA ILE A 52 -50.79 -20.42 1.52
C ILE A 52 -50.80 -18.95 1.07
N ARG A 53 -49.65 -18.27 1.02
CA ARG A 53 -49.56 -16.86 0.58
C ARG A 53 -49.48 -16.72 -0.93
N GLU A 54 -48.76 -17.62 -1.60
CA GLU A 54 -48.49 -17.56 -3.04
C GLU A 54 -49.55 -18.30 -3.89
N SER A 55 -50.55 -18.91 -3.25
CA SER A 55 -51.62 -19.65 -3.92
C SER A 55 -52.78 -18.74 -4.34
N GLU A 56 -52.55 -17.90 -5.36
CA GLU A 56 -53.62 -17.41 -6.23
C GLU A 56 -53.83 -18.46 -7.34
N VAL A 57 -54.94 -19.20 -7.23
CA VAL A 57 -55.18 -20.40 -8.05
C VAL A 57 -56.44 -20.18 -8.89
N ASP A 58 -56.25 -19.56 -10.04
CA ASP A 58 -57.33 -19.14 -10.95
C ASP A 58 -57.44 -20.04 -12.20
N ASN A 59 -56.42 -20.84 -12.51
CA ASN A 59 -56.39 -21.76 -13.66
C ASN A 59 -55.98 -23.19 -13.26
N TYR A 60 -56.50 -24.20 -13.98
CA TYR A 60 -56.17 -25.62 -13.84
C TYR A 60 -54.65 -25.91 -13.76
N ARG A 61 -53.83 -25.19 -14.52
CA ARG A 61 -52.35 -25.33 -14.46
C ARG A 61 -51.79 -24.96 -13.09
N GLN A 62 -52.30 -23.90 -12.46
CA GLN A 62 -51.91 -23.47 -11.11
C GLN A 62 -52.43 -24.45 -10.06
N ILE A 63 -53.64 -25.02 -10.23
CA ILE A 63 -54.17 -26.08 -9.35
C ILE A 63 -53.23 -27.28 -9.32
N ARG A 64 -52.74 -27.71 -10.48
CA ARG A 64 -51.82 -28.85 -10.58
C ARG A 64 -50.47 -28.59 -9.90
N ILE A 65 -49.93 -27.38 -10.06
CA ILE A 65 -48.67 -26.97 -9.39
C ILE A 65 -48.89 -26.91 -7.88
N PHE A 66 -49.97 -26.29 -7.42
CA PHE A 66 -50.34 -26.22 -6.01
C PHE A 66 -50.48 -27.61 -5.37
N LEU A 67 -51.19 -28.54 -6.01
CA LEU A 67 -51.36 -29.91 -5.49
C LEU A 67 -50.03 -30.68 -5.44
N ARG A 68 -49.16 -30.47 -6.43
CA ARG A 68 -47.80 -31.05 -6.40
C ARG A 68 -47.00 -30.50 -5.22
N ASP A 69 -47.00 -29.19 -5.00
CA ASP A 69 -46.23 -28.58 -3.91
C ASP A 69 -46.77 -29.00 -2.53
N VAL A 70 -48.09 -29.21 -2.39
CA VAL A 70 -48.71 -29.84 -1.20
C VAL A 70 -48.21 -31.28 -1.01
N ASP A 71 -48.20 -32.09 -2.06
CA ASP A 71 -47.76 -33.48 -2.01
C ASP A 71 -46.25 -33.58 -1.71
N ASP A 72 -45.44 -32.63 -2.21
CA ASP A 72 -44.01 -32.51 -1.92
C ASP A 72 -43.76 -32.19 -0.44
N ILE A 73 -44.48 -31.21 0.14
CA ILE A 73 -44.39 -30.91 1.58
C ILE A 73 -44.85 -32.12 2.42
N ALA A 74 -45.91 -32.81 1.99
CA ALA A 74 -46.39 -34.01 2.68
C ALA A 74 -45.39 -35.18 2.62
N ALA A 75 -44.69 -35.36 1.49
CA ALA A 75 -43.64 -36.35 1.35
C ALA A 75 -42.46 -36.05 2.29
N ASP A 76 -42.04 -34.79 2.36
CA ASP A 76 -40.99 -34.35 3.29
C ASP A 76 -41.39 -34.51 4.75
N LEU A 77 -42.67 -34.25 5.09
CA LEU A 77 -43.20 -34.47 6.44
C LEU A 77 -43.14 -35.96 6.81
N ARG A 78 -43.51 -36.87 5.90
CA ARG A 78 -43.40 -38.33 6.11
C ARG A 78 -41.95 -38.78 6.31
N LYS A 79 -41.02 -38.18 5.57
CA LYS A 79 -39.59 -38.42 5.75
C LYS A 79 -39.11 -37.97 7.14
N ALA A 80 -39.49 -36.76 7.57
CA ALA A 80 -39.17 -36.25 8.91
C ALA A 80 -39.76 -37.10 10.04
N VAL A 81 -40.93 -37.71 9.84
CA VAL A 81 -41.52 -38.70 10.77
C VAL A 81 -40.67 -39.96 10.84
N THR A 82 -40.26 -40.50 9.70
CA THR A 82 -39.46 -41.73 9.62
C THR A 82 -38.10 -41.56 10.31
N GLU A 83 -37.51 -40.37 10.14
CA GLU A 83 -36.25 -39.97 10.76
C GLU A 83 -36.41 -39.49 12.22
N LYS A 84 -37.63 -39.57 12.80
CA LYS A 84 -37.97 -39.14 14.16
C LYS A 84 -37.58 -37.69 14.48
N ARG A 85 -37.55 -36.82 13.46
CA ARG A 85 -37.16 -35.41 13.59
C ARG A 85 -38.25 -34.54 14.22
N LEU A 86 -39.52 -34.95 14.12
CA LEU A 86 -40.67 -34.23 14.70
C LEU A 86 -41.46 -35.15 15.65
N ILE A 87 -42.00 -34.58 16.72
CA ILE A 87 -42.87 -35.34 17.62
C ILE A 87 -44.25 -35.61 16.98
N PRO A 88 -44.90 -36.74 17.30
CA PRO A 88 -46.18 -37.12 16.69
C PRO A 88 -47.27 -36.06 16.76
N LYS A 89 -47.31 -35.29 17.86
CA LYS A 89 -48.26 -34.18 18.04
C LYS A 89 -48.07 -33.06 17.01
N HIS A 90 -46.83 -32.67 16.70
CA HIS A 90 -46.54 -31.64 15.71
C HIS A 90 -46.84 -32.13 14.29
N VAL A 91 -46.49 -33.39 14.01
CA VAL A 91 -46.79 -34.05 12.74
C VAL A 91 -48.30 -34.06 12.49
N ALA A 92 -49.11 -34.41 13.49
CA ALA A 92 -50.57 -34.42 13.37
C ALA A 92 -51.13 -33.03 13.05
N ILE A 93 -50.55 -31.96 13.62
CA ILE A 93 -50.96 -30.58 13.34
C ILE A 93 -50.57 -30.17 11.91
N LEU A 94 -49.33 -30.47 11.48
CA LEU A 94 -48.86 -30.17 10.12
C LEU A 94 -49.64 -30.95 9.05
N ASP A 95 -49.88 -32.25 9.27
CA ASP A 95 -50.68 -33.10 8.39
C ASP A 95 -52.14 -32.63 8.31
N ALA A 96 -52.75 -32.25 9.44
CA ALA A 96 -54.10 -31.67 9.44
C ALA A 96 -54.16 -30.32 8.69
N SER A 97 -53.12 -29.50 8.80
CA SER A 97 -53.00 -28.24 8.05
C SER A 97 -52.85 -28.51 6.55
N LEU A 98 -51.98 -29.44 6.14
CA LEU A 98 -51.79 -29.85 4.75
C LEU A 98 -53.08 -30.42 4.13
N ARG A 99 -53.85 -31.24 4.86
CA ARG A 99 -55.14 -31.75 4.39
C ARG A 99 -56.17 -30.65 4.13
N LYS A 100 -56.15 -29.59 4.94
CA LYS A 100 -57.01 -28.40 4.76
C LYS A 100 -56.53 -27.55 3.59
N ALA A 101 -55.22 -27.33 3.48
CA ALA A 101 -54.61 -26.64 2.33
C ALA A 101 -54.92 -27.38 1.02
N ARG A 102 -54.83 -28.72 0.98
CA ARG A 102 -55.20 -29.56 -0.17
C ARG A 102 -56.65 -29.35 -0.62
N LYS A 103 -57.56 -29.13 0.34
CA LYS A 103 -58.98 -28.80 0.09
C LYS A 103 -59.22 -27.31 -0.19
N ARG A 104 -58.16 -26.50 -0.30
CA ARG A 104 -58.19 -25.05 -0.47
C ARG A 104 -58.86 -24.28 0.67
N ASP A 105 -59.00 -24.91 1.84
CA ASP A 105 -59.41 -24.25 3.09
C ASP A 105 -58.18 -23.57 3.72
N PHE A 106 -57.72 -22.47 3.10
CA PHE A 106 -56.52 -21.75 3.51
C PHE A 106 -56.66 -21.11 4.89
N TYR A 107 -57.84 -20.58 5.19
CA TYR A 107 -58.14 -20.03 6.51
C TYR A 107 -58.08 -21.12 7.59
N GLY A 108 -58.71 -22.28 7.34
CA GLY A 108 -58.66 -23.41 8.24
C GLY A 108 -57.27 -24.03 8.36
N ALA A 109 -56.49 -24.08 7.27
CA ALA A 109 -55.10 -24.50 7.30
C ALA A 109 -54.28 -23.58 8.22
N ARG A 110 -54.38 -22.25 8.04
CA ARG A 110 -53.78 -21.24 8.91
C ARG A 110 -54.12 -21.45 10.38
N LYS A 111 -55.41 -21.52 10.69
CA LYS A 111 -55.89 -21.73 12.05
C LYS A 111 -55.35 -23.01 12.70
N VAL A 112 -55.14 -24.07 11.93
CA VAL A 112 -54.61 -25.34 12.46
C VAL A 112 -53.11 -25.24 12.73
N TRP A 113 -52.32 -24.69 11.81
CA TRP A 113 -50.87 -24.61 12.02
C TRP A 113 -50.45 -23.51 12.99
N HIS A 114 -51.24 -22.43 13.16
CA HIS A 114 -51.05 -21.41 14.20
C HIS A 114 -50.97 -22.00 15.64
N LYS A 115 -51.45 -23.23 15.85
CA LYS A 115 -51.25 -23.97 17.11
C LYS A 115 -49.78 -24.26 17.41
N LEU A 116 -48.88 -24.11 16.44
CA LEU A 116 -47.43 -24.27 16.57
C LEU A 116 -46.69 -22.93 16.71
N ASP A 117 -47.35 -21.78 16.52
CA ASP A 117 -46.68 -20.45 16.49
C ASP A 117 -45.85 -20.19 17.72
N LYS A 118 -46.41 -20.44 18.91
CA LYS A 118 -45.70 -20.25 20.17
C LYS A 118 -44.39 -21.06 20.24
N ILE A 119 -44.38 -22.26 19.68
CA ILE A 119 -43.19 -23.15 19.67
C ILE A 119 -42.17 -22.64 18.66
N VAL A 120 -42.62 -22.17 17.49
CA VAL A 120 -41.77 -21.55 16.45
C VAL A 120 -41.14 -20.25 16.95
N GLU A 121 -41.92 -19.38 17.59
CA GLU A 121 -41.44 -18.10 18.09
C GLU A 121 -40.34 -18.32 19.14
N GLN A 122 -40.57 -19.26 20.06
CA GLN A 122 -39.57 -19.61 21.07
C GLN A 122 -38.33 -20.30 20.47
N SER A 123 -38.45 -21.08 19.38
CA SER A 123 -37.28 -21.69 18.71
C SER A 123 -36.49 -20.67 17.90
N ALA A 124 -37.17 -19.69 17.29
CA ALA A 124 -36.55 -18.55 16.64
C ALA A 124 -35.79 -17.68 17.65
N GLU A 125 -36.39 -17.41 18.82
CA GLU A 125 -35.75 -16.68 19.92
C GLU A 125 -34.48 -17.40 20.42
N LEU A 126 -34.53 -18.72 20.62
CA LEU A 126 -33.34 -19.51 20.97
C LEU A 126 -32.23 -19.40 19.90
N ARG A 127 -32.58 -19.48 18.61
CA ARG A 127 -31.60 -19.34 17.51
C ARG A 127 -31.04 -17.93 17.42
N GLN A 128 -31.84 -16.91 17.74
CA GLN A 128 -31.39 -15.53 17.81
C GLN A 128 -30.34 -15.35 18.92
N LEU A 129 -30.61 -15.86 20.12
CA LEU A 129 -29.67 -15.83 21.25
C LEU A 129 -28.37 -16.59 20.94
N GLN A 130 -28.47 -17.77 20.31
CA GLN A 130 -27.30 -18.52 19.84
C GLN A 130 -26.50 -17.75 18.77
N GLY A 131 -27.21 -17.09 17.85
CA GLY A 131 -26.60 -16.23 16.84
C GLY A 131 -25.85 -15.05 17.45
N GLU A 132 -26.47 -14.36 18.41
CA GLU A 132 -25.88 -13.25 19.14
C GLU A 132 -24.62 -13.68 19.92
N TYR A 133 -24.70 -14.80 20.63
CA TYR A 133 -23.54 -15.39 21.31
C TYR A 133 -22.39 -15.68 20.33
N ARG A 134 -22.69 -16.32 19.20
CA ARG A 134 -21.72 -16.65 18.15
C ARG A 134 -21.09 -15.41 17.55
N GLU A 135 -21.87 -14.37 17.27
CA GLU A 135 -21.37 -13.11 16.71
C GLU A 135 -20.41 -12.42 17.68
N ARG A 136 -20.77 -12.34 18.96
CA ARG A 136 -19.90 -11.76 19.99
C ARG A 136 -18.61 -12.56 20.17
N TYR A 137 -18.69 -13.90 20.20
CA TYR A 137 -17.52 -14.79 20.24
C TYR A 137 -16.59 -14.56 19.04
N ARG A 138 -17.15 -14.52 17.82
CA ARG A 138 -16.39 -14.25 16.59
C ARG A 138 -15.80 -12.84 16.55
N GLY A 139 -16.44 -11.87 17.20
CA GLY A 139 -15.90 -10.52 17.38
C GLY A 139 -14.55 -10.55 18.12
N VAL A 140 -14.48 -11.30 19.22
CA VAL A 140 -13.24 -11.50 19.98
C VAL A 140 -12.20 -12.25 19.15
N GLU A 141 -12.56 -13.31 18.42
CA GLU A 141 -11.65 -14.02 17.52
C GLU A 141 -11.10 -13.13 16.39
N ALA A 142 -11.95 -12.28 15.81
CA ALA A 142 -11.55 -11.31 14.80
C ALA A 142 -10.53 -10.31 15.37
N ARG A 143 -10.80 -9.77 16.56
CA ARG A 143 -9.90 -8.87 17.26
C ARG A 143 -8.54 -9.52 17.55
N ILE A 144 -8.52 -10.78 18.01
CA ILE A 144 -7.26 -11.53 18.20
C ILE A 144 -6.48 -11.65 16.88
N ARG A 145 -7.16 -11.96 15.77
CA ARG A 145 -6.51 -12.07 14.45
C ARG A 145 -5.94 -10.73 14.00
N ASP A 146 -6.66 -9.64 14.19
CA ASP A 146 -6.21 -8.30 13.80
C ASP A 146 -5.00 -7.84 14.63
N LEU A 147 -5.03 -8.07 15.95
CA LEU A 147 -3.90 -7.80 16.83
C LEU A 147 -2.66 -8.63 16.43
N ARG A 148 -2.82 -9.91 16.11
CA ARG A 148 -1.71 -10.76 15.65
C ARG A 148 -1.10 -10.25 14.35
N LYS A 149 -1.92 -9.84 13.38
CA LYS A 149 -1.43 -9.24 12.12
C LYS A 149 -0.67 -7.95 12.37
N ARG A 150 -1.17 -7.09 13.28
CA ARG A 150 -0.49 -5.84 13.65
C ARG A 150 0.86 -6.11 14.33
N ILE A 151 0.91 -7.06 15.27
CA ILE A 151 2.16 -7.50 15.91
C ILE A 151 3.15 -7.98 14.85
N GLU A 152 2.74 -8.89 13.97
CA GLU A 152 3.61 -9.44 12.91
C GLU A 152 4.15 -8.33 11.99
N HIS A 153 3.29 -7.39 11.58
CA HIS A 153 3.70 -6.25 10.77
C HIS A 153 4.74 -5.38 11.50
N LEU A 154 4.46 -4.96 12.73
CA LEU A 154 5.38 -4.13 13.51
C LEU A 154 6.69 -4.85 13.82
N GLU A 155 6.69 -6.17 14.02
CA GLU A 155 7.92 -6.95 14.21
C GLU A 155 8.78 -7.03 12.95
N ARG A 156 8.17 -6.99 11.76
CA ARG A 156 8.89 -6.99 10.48
C ARG A 156 9.59 -5.65 10.20
N VAL A 157 9.09 -4.54 10.74
CA VAL A 157 9.71 -3.23 10.58
C VAL A 157 11.03 -3.20 11.35
N SER A 158 12.14 -3.09 10.62
CA SER A 158 13.47 -2.94 11.19
C SER A 158 13.63 -1.55 11.80
N LYS A 159 14.33 -1.46 12.94
CA LYS A 159 14.62 -0.17 13.58
C LYS A 159 15.55 0.67 12.69
N PRO A 160 15.16 1.91 12.32
CA PRO A 160 16.03 2.80 11.57
C PRO A 160 17.31 3.13 12.37
N PRO A 161 18.47 3.26 11.70
CA PRO A 161 19.74 3.57 12.37
C PRO A 161 19.92 5.07 12.71
N ALA A 162 19.08 5.96 12.17
CA ALA A 162 19.07 7.40 12.40
C ALA A 162 17.63 7.89 12.53
N SER A 163 17.45 9.10 13.06
CA SER A 163 16.12 9.69 13.23
C SER A 163 15.49 10.10 11.89
N HIS A 164 14.18 10.37 11.90
CA HIS A 164 13.48 10.84 10.70
C HIS A 164 14.00 12.21 10.24
N GLU A 165 14.26 13.11 11.18
CA GLU A 165 14.83 14.43 10.91
C GLU A 165 16.23 14.34 10.29
N GLU A 166 17.08 13.42 10.78
CA GLU A 166 18.41 13.20 10.20
C GLU A 166 18.32 12.64 8.77
N ALA A 167 17.38 11.71 8.53
CA ALA A 167 17.15 11.12 7.22
C ALA A 167 16.62 12.14 6.20
N ASP A 168 15.76 13.08 6.62
CA ASP A 168 15.24 14.15 5.78
C ASP A 168 16.32 15.22 5.51
N ALA A 169 17.07 15.61 6.54
CA ALA A 169 18.19 16.54 6.41
C ALA A 169 19.26 16.00 5.45
N PHE A 170 19.49 14.69 5.47
CA PHE A 170 20.38 14.00 4.53
C PHE A 170 19.92 14.15 3.08
N VAL A 171 18.65 13.82 2.78
CA VAL A 171 18.11 13.95 1.42
C VAL A 171 18.17 15.41 0.94
N ALA A 172 17.76 16.35 1.81
CA ALA A 172 17.85 17.77 1.54
C ALA A 172 19.30 18.25 1.31
N GLY A 173 20.27 17.65 1.99
CA GLY A 173 21.70 17.91 1.83
C GLY A 173 22.21 17.50 0.44
N VAL A 174 21.83 16.32 -0.04
CA VAL A 174 22.16 15.85 -1.40
C VAL A 174 21.53 16.75 -2.46
N ASP A 175 20.26 17.14 -2.28
CA ASP A 175 19.58 18.06 -3.19
C ASP A 175 20.18 19.47 -3.19
N ALA A 176 20.65 19.93 -2.02
CA ALA A 176 21.37 21.20 -1.91
C ALA A 176 22.73 21.14 -2.61
N PHE A 177 23.47 20.03 -2.48
CA PHE A 177 24.70 19.80 -3.23
C PHE A 177 24.44 19.83 -4.74
N ASN A 178 23.45 19.10 -5.23
CA ASN A 178 23.10 19.06 -6.66
C ASN A 178 22.81 20.47 -7.22
N ARG A 179 21.99 21.25 -6.50
CA ARG A 179 21.67 22.63 -6.91
C ARG A 179 22.89 23.54 -6.92
N ALA A 180 23.74 23.45 -5.91
CA ALA A 180 24.97 24.25 -5.84
C ALA A 180 25.95 23.87 -6.96
N ALA A 181 26.11 22.57 -7.22
CA ALA A 181 26.97 22.06 -8.29
C ALA A 181 26.49 22.52 -9.67
N GLU A 182 25.20 22.40 -9.96
CA GLU A 182 24.60 22.91 -11.20
C GLU A 182 24.83 24.41 -11.35
N ALA A 183 24.54 25.21 -10.32
CA ALA A 183 24.74 26.66 -10.37
C ALA A 183 26.21 27.03 -10.62
N THR A 184 27.16 26.35 -9.95
CA THR A 184 28.60 26.60 -10.13
C THR A 184 29.06 26.24 -11.53
N TYR A 185 28.55 25.13 -12.09
CA TYR A 185 28.89 24.69 -13.43
C TYR A 185 28.32 25.59 -14.52
N LEU A 186 27.05 26.00 -14.40
CA LEU A 186 26.44 26.93 -15.35
C LEU A 186 27.11 28.31 -15.31
N ASP A 187 27.51 28.79 -14.13
CA ASP A 187 28.29 30.03 -14.00
C ASP A 187 29.66 29.92 -14.67
N PHE A 188 30.34 28.79 -14.49
CA PHE A 188 31.58 28.47 -15.19
C PHE A 188 31.40 28.49 -16.72
N LEU A 189 30.41 27.78 -17.26
CA LEU A 189 30.14 27.78 -18.71
C LEU A 189 29.80 29.18 -19.24
N ALA A 190 29.15 30.02 -18.43
CA ALA A 190 28.78 31.39 -18.80
C ALA A 190 29.93 32.39 -18.77
N ARG A 191 30.90 32.22 -17.84
CA ARG A 191 31.90 33.26 -17.53
C ARG A 191 33.33 32.87 -17.79
N ALA A 192 33.69 31.58 -17.69
CA ALA A 192 35.05 31.15 -17.92
C ALA A 192 35.42 31.34 -19.38
N ARG A 193 36.61 31.86 -19.62
CA ARG A 193 37.15 32.02 -20.98
C ARG A 193 37.26 30.66 -21.67
N ALA A 194 37.01 30.62 -22.96
CA ALA A 194 36.96 29.42 -23.78
C ALA A 194 38.29 28.66 -23.77
N ASP A 195 39.41 29.39 -23.76
CA ASP A 195 40.76 28.82 -23.70
C ASP A 195 41.03 28.04 -22.40
N VAL A 196 40.30 28.34 -21.32
CA VAL A 196 40.34 27.60 -20.05
C VAL A 196 39.23 26.55 -19.99
N ALA A 197 38.03 26.90 -20.43
CA ALA A 197 36.86 26.07 -20.29
C ALA A 197 36.93 24.81 -21.17
N ILE A 198 37.29 24.96 -22.45
CA ILE A 198 37.29 23.84 -23.41
C ILE A 198 38.29 22.74 -23.01
N PRO A 199 39.57 23.05 -22.70
CA PRO A 199 40.50 22.01 -22.26
C PRO A 199 40.07 21.33 -20.97
N LEU A 200 39.52 22.08 -20.00
CA LEU A 200 39.08 21.51 -18.73
C LEU A 200 37.88 20.55 -18.92
N LEU A 201 36.92 20.90 -19.78
CA LEU A 201 35.79 20.03 -20.11
C LEU A 201 36.25 18.73 -20.79
N LEU A 202 37.21 18.81 -21.72
CA LEU A 202 37.77 17.65 -22.41
C LEU A 202 38.60 16.74 -21.49
N ASP A 203 39.42 17.31 -20.62
CA ASP A 203 40.14 16.53 -19.60
C ASP A 203 39.15 15.81 -18.68
N THR A 204 38.07 16.51 -18.29
CA THR A 204 37.08 15.97 -17.37
C THR A 204 36.20 14.88 -18.00
N CYS A 205 35.87 14.97 -19.30
CA CYS A 205 35.06 13.92 -19.95
C CYS A 205 35.83 12.58 -20.08
N GLN A 206 37.16 12.59 -19.96
CA GLN A 206 37.99 11.38 -19.93
C GLN A 206 38.02 10.73 -18.54
N HIS A 207 37.65 11.47 -17.48
CA HIS A 207 37.61 10.96 -16.12
C HIS A 207 36.28 10.28 -15.80
N HIS A 208 36.33 8.99 -15.44
CA HIS A 208 35.16 8.22 -15.03
C HIS A 208 34.56 8.78 -13.72
N GLY A 209 33.46 9.52 -13.83
CA GLY A 209 32.67 9.94 -12.66
C GLY A 209 31.93 11.26 -12.85
N VAL A 210 32.48 12.18 -13.64
CA VAL A 210 31.79 13.43 -13.98
C VAL A 210 30.97 13.20 -15.25
N GLY A 211 29.68 13.55 -15.24
CA GLY A 211 28.76 13.33 -16.37
C GLY A 211 28.92 14.32 -17.52
N ILE A 212 30.14 14.81 -17.77
CA ILE A 212 30.41 15.63 -18.95
C ILE A 212 30.57 14.69 -20.15
N PRO A 213 29.82 14.90 -21.25
CA PRO A 213 29.85 13.99 -22.38
C PRO A 213 31.20 14.01 -23.08
N ALA A 214 31.68 12.83 -23.46
CA ALA A 214 32.83 12.68 -24.35
C ALA A 214 32.47 13.14 -25.77
N PRO A 215 33.46 13.54 -26.59
CA PRO A 215 33.23 13.83 -28.00
C PRO A 215 32.56 12.64 -28.71
N PRO A 216 31.43 12.86 -29.42
CA PRO A 216 30.79 11.80 -30.20
C PRO A 216 31.72 11.24 -31.28
N GLU A 217 31.46 10.02 -31.74
CA GLU A 217 32.25 9.40 -32.82
C GLU A 217 32.29 10.30 -34.06
N GLY A 218 33.48 10.47 -34.64
CA GLY A 218 33.71 11.37 -35.78
C GLY A 218 33.79 12.86 -35.45
N THR A 219 33.71 13.24 -34.17
CA THR A 219 33.92 14.62 -33.71
C THR A 219 35.37 14.83 -33.29
N ASP A 220 35.99 15.92 -33.74
CA ASP A 220 37.37 16.27 -33.41
C ASP A 220 37.44 17.65 -32.76
N PRO A 221 37.61 17.72 -31.42
CA PRO A 221 37.79 18.97 -30.70
C PRO A 221 39.16 19.63 -30.88
N ASP A 222 40.18 18.92 -31.36
CA ASP A 222 41.57 19.42 -31.38
C ASP A 222 41.76 20.69 -32.22
N PRO A 223 41.13 20.86 -33.40
CA PRO A 223 41.17 22.10 -34.15
C PRO A 223 40.69 23.31 -33.35
N LEU A 224 39.68 23.15 -32.50
CA LEU A 224 39.19 24.20 -31.61
C LEU A 224 40.19 24.51 -30.50
N ILE A 225 40.84 23.50 -29.91
CA ILE A 225 41.90 23.71 -28.92
C ILE A 225 43.06 24.49 -29.55
N HIS A 226 43.49 24.11 -30.75
CA HIS A 226 44.56 24.81 -31.47
C HIS A 226 44.20 26.26 -31.82
N LEU A 227 42.95 26.51 -32.23
CA LEU A 227 42.44 27.86 -32.48
C LEU A 227 42.51 28.73 -31.21
N LEU A 228 42.08 28.17 -30.07
CA LEU A 228 42.10 28.84 -28.77
C LEU A 228 43.53 28.98 -28.22
N ALA A 229 44.45 28.08 -28.57
CA ALA A 229 45.86 28.16 -28.18
C ALA A 229 46.71 29.07 -29.10
N GLY A 230 46.25 29.37 -30.32
CA GLY A 230 46.99 30.15 -31.32
C GLY A 230 47.06 31.65 -31.04
N ALA A 231 48.22 32.27 -31.26
CA ALA A 231 48.44 33.71 -31.06
C ALA A 231 48.30 34.49 -32.37
N GLY A 232 47.58 35.61 -32.36
CA GLY A 232 47.43 36.50 -33.51
C GLY A 232 46.27 37.50 -33.38
N PRO A 233 46.14 38.47 -34.29
CA PRO A 233 45.02 39.43 -34.30
C PRO A 233 43.67 38.68 -34.39
N GLY A 234 42.71 38.97 -33.52
CA GLY A 234 41.40 38.32 -33.51
C GLY A 234 41.32 37.05 -32.63
N HIS A 235 42.45 36.43 -32.27
CA HIS A 235 42.46 35.23 -31.43
C HIS A 235 42.14 35.56 -29.97
N ASP A 236 42.61 36.69 -29.46
CA ASP A 236 42.37 37.09 -28.07
C ASP A 236 40.88 37.38 -27.83
N GLU A 237 40.17 37.91 -28.82
CA GLU A 237 38.72 38.12 -28.77
C GLU A 237 37.93 36.79 -28.79
N ILE A 238 38.37 35.77 -29.54
CA ILE A 238 37.75 34.43 -29.50
C ILE A 238 38.05 33.77 -28.16
N ARG A 239 39.30 33.80 -27.70
CA ARG A 239 39.74 33.19 -26.43
C ARG A 239 38.97 33.75 -25.24
N ALA A 240 38.73 35.06 -25.24
CA ALA A 240 38.00 35.74 -24.17
C ALA A 240 36.50 35.42 -24.11
N ARG A 241 35.93 34.78 -25.15
CA ARG A 241 34.53 34.34 -25.13
C ARG A 241 34.34 33.23 -24.09
N SER A 242 33.14 33.12 -23.56
CA SER A 242 32.76 31.97 -22.75
C SER A 242 32.33 30.78 -23.61
N PHE A 243 32.08 29.63 -22.98
CA PHE A 243 31.53 28.47 -23.67
C PHE A 243 30.21 28.81 -24.40
N TYR A 244 29.27 29.50 -23.74
CA TYR A 244 28.05 29.96 -24.43
C TYR A 244 28.34 31.00 -25.50
N GLY A 245 29.34 31.87 -25.28
CA GLY A 245 29.79 32.82 -26.29
C GLY A 245 30.33 32.16 -27.57
N LEU A 246 30.94 30.97 -27.46
CA LEU A 246 31.34 30.17 -28.63
C LEU A 246 30.13 29.58 -29.37
N LEU A 247 29.08 29.17 -28.65
CA LEU A 247 27.85 28.62 -29.25
C LEU A 247 27.09 29.63 -30.11
N GLU A 248 27.33 30.94 -29.93
CA GLU A 248 26.72 32.00 -30.74
C GLU A 248 27.40 32.18 -32.11
N LEU A 249 28.68 31.79 -32.23
CA LEU A 249 29.52 32.10 -33.39
C LEU A 249 29.00 31.51 -34.71
N PRO A 250 28.42 30.29 -34.77
CA PRO A 250 27.84 29.77 -36.01
C PRO A 250 26.70 30.62 -36.58
N GLY A 251 26.06 31.46 -35.75
CA GLY A 251 25.03 32.40 -36.20
C GLY A 251 25.58 33.66 -36.87
N TYR A 252 26.90 33.90 -36.84
CA TYR A 252 27.51 35.08 -37.44
C TYR A 252 27.80 34.86 -38.94
N SER A 253 27.69 35.93 -39.74
CA SER A 253 28.13 35.91 -41.13
C SER A 253 29.67 35.86 -41.22
N ASP A 254 30.20 35.38 -42.34
CA ASP A 254 31.66 35.33 -42.56
C ASP A 254 32.30 36.71 -42.49
N ALA A 255 31.63 37.74 -43.01
CA ALA A 255 32.09 39.12 -42.90
C ALA A 255 32.19 39.58 -41.44
N LYS A 256 31.22 39.20 -40.59
CA LYS A 256 31.23 39.54 -39.16
C LYS A 256 32.32 38.76 -38.42
N LEU A 257 32.44 37.46 -38.70
CA LEU A 257 33.49 36.64 -38.12
C LEU A 257 34.87 37.18 -38.49
N THR A 258 35.06 37.55 -39.76
CA THR A 258 36.34 38.06 -40.21
C THR A 258 36.69 39.43 -39.64
N HIS A 259 35.71 40.33 -39.59
CA HIS A 259 35.91 41.65 -39.02
C HIS A 259 36.24 41.62 -37.53
N VAL A 260 35.61 40.74 -36.76
CA VAL A 260 35.74 40.72 -35.30
C VAL A 260 36.86 39.80 -34.82
N TYR A 261 37.12 38.70 -35.53
CA TYR A 261 37.95 37.59 -35.04
C TYR A 261 39.03 37.11 -36.01
N GLY A 262 39.13 37.68 -37.22
CA GLY A 262 40.20 37.36 -38.17
C GLY A 262 39.81 36.38 -39.28
N ASP A 263 40.37 35.17 -39.34
CA ASP A 263 40.08 34.25 -40.45
C ASP A 263 38.79 33.44 -40.20
N SER A 264 37.69 33.82 -40.85
CA SER A 264 36.39 33.16 -40.72
C SER A 264 36.41 31.70 -41.18
N ARG A 265 37.23 31.33 -42.17
CA ARG A 265 37.32 29.94 -42.66
C ARG A 265 37.95 29.04 -41.61
N MET A 266 39.01 29.51 -40.98
CA MET A 266 39.67 28.80 -39.88
C MET A 266 38.72 28.61 -38.70
N ILE A 267 38.01 29.68 -38.30
CA ILE A 267 37.05 29.65 -37.19
C ILE A 267 35.92 28.67 -37.47
N ARG A 268 35.33 28.70 -38.66
CA ARG A 268 34.26 27.76 -39.04
C ARG A 268 34.75 26.33 -39.04
N THR A 269 35.90 26.06 -39.65
CA THR A 269 36.46 24.70 -39.71
C THR A 269 36.67 24.12 -38.31
N ALA A 270 37.22 24.91 -37.39
CA ALA A 270 37.46 24.48 -36.01
C ALA A 270 36.15 24.30 -35.21
N LEU A 271 35.20 25.23 -35.37
CA LEU A 271 33.90 25.13 -34.70
C LEU A 271 33.09 23.95 -35.24
N ASP A 272 33.02 23.76 -36.56
CA ASP A 272 32.28 22.67 -37.20
C ASP A 272 32.79 21.30 -36.76
N ALA A 273 34.12 21.15 -36.62
CA ALA A 273 34.76 19.92 -36.14
C ALA A 273 34.40 19.58 -34.69
N ALA A 274 34.26 20.59 -33.81
CA ALA A 274 33.92 20.42 -32.40
C ALA A 274 32.41 20.54 -32.11
N TRP A 275 31.60 21.00 -33.08
CA TRP A 275 30.22 21.42 -32.88
C TRP A 275 29.30 20.34 -32.30
N PRO A 276 29.36 19.07 -32.74
CA PRO A 276 28.54 18.01 -32.15
C PRO A 276 28.82 17.83 -30.65
N TRP A 277 30.09 17.91 -30.23
CA TRP A 277 30.48 17.78 -28.83
C TRP A 277 30.05 18.99 -27.99
N LEU A 278 30.25 20.22 -28.49
CA LEU A 278 29.79 21.43 -27.81
C LEU A 278 28.28 21.42 -27.57
N LYS A 279 27.50 20.92 -28.54
CA LYS A 279 26.04 20.72 -28.37
C LYS A 279 25.72 19.66 -27.34
N ALA A 280 26.42 18.52 -27.33
CA ALA A 280 26.20 17.49 -26.31
C ALA A 280 26.46 18.03 -24.89
N VAL A 281 27.54 18.80 -24.68
CA VAL A 281 27.81 19.45 -23.39
C VAL A 281 26.68 20.41 -23.02
N ARG A 282 26.17 21.21 -23.97
CA ARG A 282 25.05 22.13 -23.76
C ARG A 282 23.76 21.40 -23.40
N ASP A 283 23.48 20.26 -24.03
CA ASP A 283 22.24 19.51 -23.83
C ASP A 283 22.22 18.81 -22.45
N ASP A 284 23.39 18.35 -21.97
CA ASP A 284 23.53 17.63 -20.69
C ASP A 284 23.93 18.51 -19.49
N GLU A 285 24.16 19.81 -19.69
CA GLU A 285 24.79 20.70 -18.71
C GLU A 285 24.14 20.67 -17.31
N ARG A 286 22.81 20.48 -17.23
CA ARG A 286 22.07 20.44 -15.96
C ARG A 286 22.12 19.10 -15.24
N ARG A 287 22.47 18.03 -15.96
CA ARG A 287 22.49 16.65 -15.46
C ARG A 287 23.91 16.17 -15.18
N SER A 288 24.92 16.78 -15.80
CA SER A 288 26.31 16.32 -15.74
C SER A 288 26.85 16.13 -14.32
N LEU A 289 26.44 16.97 -13.36
CA LEU A 289 26.96 16.93 -12.00
C LEU A 289 26.00 16.33 -10.96
N GLN A 290 24.79 15.93 -11.36
CA GLN A 290 23.79 15.43 -10.41
C GLN A 290 24.18 14.07 -9.84
N VAL A 291 23.88 13.84 -8.57
CA VAL A 291 23.97 12.52 -7.90
C VAL A 291 22.64 12.18 -7.26
N LEU A 292 22.30 10.89 -7.19
CA LEU A 292 21.10 10.44 -6.51
C LEU A 292 21.47 9.83 -5.17
N TRP A 293 20.80 10.25 -4.09
CA TRP A 293 21.04 9.68 -2.76
C TRP A 293 20.72 8.18 -2.69
N SER A 294 19.90 7.68 -3.62
CA SER A 294 19.50 6.26 -3.72
C SER A 294 20.53 5.35 -4.38
N ASP A 295 21.54 5.92 -5.05
CA ASP A 295 22.58 5.16 -5.75
C ASP A 295 23.45 4.36 -4.76
N ASP A 296 24.16 3.36 -5.27
CA ASP A 296 25.09 2.56 -4.47
C ASP A 296 26.22 3.44 -3.87
N ALA A 297 26.51 3.23 -2.58
CA ALA A 297 27.46 4.05 -1.84
C ALA A 297 28.90 3.96 -2.38
N GLN A 298 29.33 2.79 -2.90
CA GLN A 298 30.68 2.67 -3.47
C GLN A 298 30.77 3.39 -4.82
N GLY A 299 29.74 3.26 -5.65
CA GLY A 299 29.61 4.01 -6.91
C GLY A 299 29.61 5.52 -6.66
N LEU A 300 28.79 5.98 -5.71
CA LEU A 300 28.72 7.37 -5.30
C LEU A 300 30.04 7.90 -4.77
N ARG A 301 30.77 7.13 -3.96
CA ARG A 301 32.09 7.56 -3.45
C ARG A 301 33.06 7.90 -4.57
N ARG A 302 33.15 7.06 -5.60
CA ARG A 302 34.00 7.31 -6.78
C ARG A 302 33.54 8.55 -7.54
N ARG A 303 32.23 8.64 -7.80
CA ARG A 303 31.61 9.77 -8.51
C ARG A 303 31.79 11.09 -7.78
N VAL A 304 31.47 11.16 -6.50
CA VAL A 304 31.59 12.37 -5.67
C VAL A 304 33.05 12.80 -5.53
N THR A 305 34.00 11.87 -5.48
CA THR A 305 35.43 12.22 -5.51
C THR A 305 35.79 12.96 -6.79
N ALA A 306 35.42 12.42 -7.95
CA ALA A 306 35.65 13.08 -9.24
C ALA A 306 34.94 14.43 -9.35
N LEU A 307 33.70 14.53 -8.84
CA LEU A 307 32.94 15.79 -8.81
C LEU A 307 33.60 16.84 -7.91
N VAL A 308 34.10 16.45 -6.72
CA VAL A 308 34.79 17.37 -5.81
C VAL A 308 36.08 17.88 -6.45
N ASP A 309 36.87 17.00 -7.07
CA ASP A 309 38.09 17.40 -7.77
C ASP A 309 37.77 18.39 -8.91
N PHE A 310 36.74 18.09 -9.71
CA PHE A 310 36.29 18.97 -10.79
C PHE A 310 35.80 20.32 -10.28
N LEU A 311 34.91 20.33 -9.28
CA LEU A 311 34.40 21.57 -8.66
C LEU A 311 35.53 22.40 -8.03
N GLY A 312 36.56 21.75 -7.48
CA GLY A 312 37.76 22.42 -6.98
C GLY A 312 38.55 23.13 -8.06
N ARG A 313 38.63 22.55 -9.27
CA ARG A 313 39.23 23.19 -10.46
C ARG A 313 38.37 24.32 -11.01
N LEU A 314 37.04 24.22 -10.92
CA LEU A 314 36.14 25.31 -11.32
C LEU A 314 36.26 26.51 -10.38
N ASN A 315 36.05 26.28 -9.08
CA ASN A 315 36.13 27.28 -8.04
C ASN A 315 36.23 26.63 -6.65
N ALA A 316 37.43 26.62 -6.08
CA ALA A 316 37.73 26.07 -4.75
C ALA A 316 37.08 26.81 -3.57
N THR A 317 36.47 27.99 -3.78
CA THR A 317 35.72 28.71 -2.74
C THR A 317 34.20 28.61 -2.91
N SER A 318 33.72 27.85 -3.91
CA SER A 318 32.29 27.66 -4.15
C SER A 318 31.60 26.86 -3.04
N ASP A 319 30.32 27.18 -2.81
CA ASP A 319 29.45 26.41 -1.91
C ASP A 319 29.32 24.95 -2.37
N ALA A 320 29.29 24.72 -3.68
CA ALA A 320 29.28 23.37 -4.27
C ALA A 320 30.49 22.53 -3.84
N PHE A 321 31.69 23.10 -3.89
CA PHE A 321 32.90 22.41 -3.49
C PHE A 321 32.91 22.11 -1.99
N ALA A 322 32.48 23.06 -1.15
CA ALA A 322 32.36 22.86 0.29
C ALA A 322 31.37 21.71 0.63
N ARG A 323 30.16 21.74 0.05
CA ARG A 323 29.15 20.68 0.22
C ARG A 323 29.61 19.34 -0.32
N GLY A 324 30.30 19.33 -1.45
CA GLY A 324 30.85 18.11 -2.05
C GLY A 324 31.87 17.42 -1.13
N LYS A 325 32.73 18.19 -0.45
CA LYS A 325 33.64 17.63 0.56
C LYS A 325 32.91 17.03 1.75
N THR A 326 31.87 17.70 2.24
CA THR A 326 31.03 17.16 3.32
C THR A 326 30.41 15.83 2.91
N LEU A 327 29.78 15.80 1.73
CA LEU A 327 29.18 14.58 1.18
C LEU A 327 30.22 13.46 0.99
N LEU A 328 31.41 13.80 0.51
CA LEU A 328 32.51 12.84 0.35
C LEU A 328 32.98 12.28 1.69
N ALA A 329 33.06 13.10 2.75
CA ALA A 329 33.42 12.66 4.09
C ALA A 329 32.38 11.66 4.63
N GLU A 330 31.09 11.95 4.46
CA GLU A 330 30.00 11.04 4.86
C GLU A 330 30.01 9.71 4.08
N LEU A 331 30.47 9.72 2.82
CA LEU A 331 30.67 8.51 2.03
C LEU A 331 31.89 7.70 2.48
N GLN A 332 32.89 8.33 3.10
CA GLN A 332 34.12 7.68 3.54
C GLN A 332 34.01 7.07 4.95
N ASP A 333 33.27 7.71 5.85
CA ASP A 333 33.08 7.25 7.23
C ASP A 333 31.89 6.28 7.40
N GLY A 334 31.10 6.08 6.35
CA GLY A 334 29.95 5.17 6.33
C GLY A 334 28.64 5.79 6.82
N ARG A 335 28.65 7.07 7.24
CA ARG A 335 27.45 7.81 7.66
C ARG A 335 26.43 7.91 6.53
N PHE A 336 26.87 8.04 5.28
CA PHE A 336 26.00 8.05 4.11
C PHE A 336 25.15 6.78 4.01
N ALA A 337 25.78 5.59 4.12
CA ALA A 337 25.05 4.31 4.01
C ALA A 337 24.05 4.12 5.15
N MET A 338 24.41 4.58 6.36
CA MET A 338 23.52 4.61 7.51
C MET A 338 22.29 5.48 7.25
N LEU A 339 22.49 6.73 6.83
CA LEU A 339 21.41 7.68 6.54
C LEU A 339 20.55 7.22 5.35
N GLN A 340 21.17 6.70 4.28
CA GLN A 340 20.46 6.10 3.15
C GLN A 340 19.55 4.95 3.59
N SER A 341 20.02 4.07 4.47
CA SER A 341 19.22 2.98 5.03
C SER A 341 18.04 3.51 5.85
N ALA A 342 18.26 4.53 6.68
CA ALA A 342 17.20 5.19 7.43
C ALA A 342 16.15 5.82 6.50
N SER A 343 16.56 6.62 5.50
CA SER A 343 15.65 7.23 4.52
C SER A 343 14.81 6.19 3.77
N ARG A 344 15.39 5.04 3.41
CA ARG A 344 14.63 3.93 2.78
C ARG A 344 13.58 3.33 3.72
N LEU A 345 13.91 3.14 5.00
CA LEU A 345 12.97 2.62 5.99
C LEU A 345 11.82 3.60 6.23
N TYR A 346 12.11 4.90 6.36
CA TYR A 346 11.07 5.92 6.50
C TYR A 346 10.19 6.05 5.25
N ALA A 347 10.76 5.99 4.05
CA ALA A 347 9.98 5.99 2.81
C ALA A 347 9.07 4.77 2.67
N THR A 348 9.48 3.61 3.20
CA THR A 348 8.73 2.35 3.07
C THR A 348 7.66 2.18 4.15
N TYR A 349 8.00 2.49 5.41
CA TYR A 349 7.16 2.19 6.57
C TYR A 349 6.62 3.43 7.28
N GLY A 350 7.07 4.63 6.92
CA GLY A 350 6.56 5.91 7.43
C GLY A 350 6.53 5.95 8.96
N LYS A 351 5.33 6.17 9.51
CA LYS A 351 5.08 6.31 10.96
C LYS A 351 5.46 5.06 11.76
N ASP A 352 5.43 3.88 11.16
CA ASP A 352 5.78 2.64 11.86
C ASP A 352 7.30 2.57 12.09
N ALA A 353 8.10 3.03 11.11
CA ALA A 353 9.55 3.17 11.28
C ALA A 353 9.91 4.23 12.33
N GLU A 354 9.16 5.33 12.40
CA GLU A 354 9.30 6.35 13.44
C GLU A 354 8.95 5.79 14.83
N ALA A 355 7.82 5.10 14.95
CA ALA A 355 7.44 4.44 16.19
C ALA A 355 8.47 3.39 16.64
N LYS A 356 9.12 2.69 15.70
CA LYS A 356 10.23 1.77 15.95
C LYS A 356 11.51 2.47 16.41
N PHE A 357 11.83 3.62 15.83
CA PHE A 357 12.97 4.41 16.25
C PHE A 357 12.82 4.86 17.71
N ASP A 358 11.64 5.39 18.06
CA ASP A 358 11.30 5.93 19.38
C ASP A 358 11.08 4.86 20.47
N GLY A 359 11.05 3.58 20.11
CA GLY A 359 10.69 2.50 21.05
C GLY A 359 9.19 2.42 21.37
N ARG A 360 8.33 3.16 20.67
CA ARG A 360 6.87 3.12 20.83
C ARG A 360 6.28 1.83 20.27
N ALA A 361 6.79 1.36 19.14
CA ALA A 361 6.33 0.13 18.51
C ALA A 361 6.54 -1.10 19.41
N GLU A 362 7.65 -1.18 20.16
CA GLU A 362 7.91 -2.25 21.13
C GLU A 362 6.88 -2.24 22.27
N LYS A 363 6.49 -1.05 22.74
CA LYS A 363 5.45 -0.90 23.77
C LYS A 363 4.09 -1.31 23.23
N GLU A 364 3.77 -0.94 22.00
CA GLU A 364 2.53 -1.36 21.32
C GLU A 364 2.50 -2.88 21.14
N ILE A 365 3.57 -3.50 20.63
CA ILE A 365 3.68 -4.96 20.51
C ILE A 365 3.47 -5.65 21.87
N ALA A 366 4.09 -5.15 22.94
CA ALA A 366 3.92 -5.70 24.27
C ALA A 366 2.47 -5.56 24.78
N SER A 367 1.84 -4.42 24.53
CA SER A 367 0.43 -4.17 24.87
C SER A 367 -0.52 -5.10 24.10
N ASP A 368 -0.36 -5.18 22.77
CA ASP A 368 -1.17 -6.01 21.89
C ASP A 368 -1.02 -7.50 22.25
N ARG A 369 0.19 -7.95 22.62
CA ARG A 369 0.42 -9.32 23.12
C ARG A 369 -0.33 -9.60 24.42
N LYS A 370 -0.35 -8.63 25.35
CA LYS A 370 -1.09 -8.75 26.60
C LYS A 370 -2.60 -8.81 26.34
N GLU A 371 -3.09 -7.99 25.41
CA GLU A 371 -4.50 -7.98 24.99
C GLU A 371 -4.89 -9.33 24.34
N VAL A 372 -4.08 -9.85 23.42
CA VAL A 372 -4.28 -11.18 22.82
C VAL A 372 -4.34 -12.28 23.89
N ALA A 373 -3.41 -12.26 24.86
CA ALA A 373 -3.40 -13.24 25.95
C ALA A 373 -4.66 -13.14 26.84
N SER A 374 -5.14 -11.93 27.10
CA SER A 374 -6.38 -11.67 27.82
C SER A 374 -7.57 -12.29 27.06
N PHE A 375 -7.74 -11.96 25.78
CA PHE A 375 -8.85 -12.46 24.98
C PHE A 375 -8.83 -13.98 24.80
N LEU A 376 -7.66 -14.59 24.65
CA LEU A 376 -7.54 -16.05 24.65
C LEU A 376 -7.95 -16.68 25.99
N THR A 377 -7.71 -15.99 27.10
CA THR A 377 -8.14 -16.44 28.43
C THR A 377 -9.66 -16.34 28.55
N VAL A 378 -10.27 -15.26 28.08
CA VAL A 378 -11.73 -15.09 28.00
C VAL A 378 -12.34 -16.21 27.18
N LEU A 379 -11.90 -16.42 25.93
CA LEU A 379 -12.46 -17.45 25.05
C LEU A 379 -12.30 -18.88 25.62
N LYS A 380 -11.30 -19.15 26.47
CA LYS A 380 -11.16 -20.44 27.16
C LYS A 380 -12.18 -20.66 28.28
N LYS A 381 -12.71 -19.59 28.89
CA LYS A 381 -13.75 -19.68 29.93
C LYS A 381 -15.10 -20.07 29.37
N PHE A 382 -15.31 -19.82 28.07
CA PHE A 382 -16.61 -19.97 27.42
C PHE A 382 -16.60 -21.10 26.37
N PRO A 383 -17.71 -21.83 26.21
CA PRO A 383 -17.82 -22.89 25.21
C PRO A 383 -17.75 -22.34 23.78
N ASP A 384 -17.22 -23.15 22.85
CA ASP A 384 -17.31 -22.84 21.42
C ASP A 384 -18.78 -22.71 20.99
N PRO A 385 -19.17 -21.69 20.19
CA PRO A 385 -20.53 -21.53 19.69
C PRO A 385 -21.14 -22.79 19.07
N ALA A 386 -20.34 -23.62 18.38
CA ALA A 386 -20.82 -24.88 17.81
C ALA A 386 -21.28 -25.88 18.91
N LYS A 387 -20.62 -25.89 20.07
CA LYS A 387 -21.01 -26.71 21.23
C LYS A 387 -22.27 -26.16 21.91
N VAL A 388 -22.40 -24.84 21.99
CA VAL A 388 -23.60 -24.16 22.53
C VAL A 388 -24.83 -24.52 21.69
N GLU A 389 -24.68 -24.52 20.37
CA GLU A 389 -25.73 -24.90 19.42
C GLU A 389 -26.07 -26.40 19.53
N ALA A 390 -25.03 -27.25 19.56
CA ALA A 390 -25.19 -28.70 19.72
C ALA A 390 -25.78 -29.10 21.08
N GLY A 391 -25.64 -28.27 22.11
CA GLY A 391 -26.14 -28.54 23.48
C GLY A 391 -25.17 -29.23 24.38
N GLU A 392 -23.92 -29.22 23.98
CA GLU A 392 -22.80 -29.73 24.75
C GLU A 392 -22.30 -28.63 25.68
N LEU A 393 -23.24 -28.04 26.42
CA LEU A 393 -22.97 -27.16 27.54
C LEU A 393 -22.73 -28.09 28.73
N GLY A 394 -21.45 -28.37 29.00
CA GLY A 394 -21.01 -29.23 30.11
C GLY A 394 -21.49 -28.73 31.46
#